data_AF-A0A1X0IQ08-F1
#
_entry.id   AF-A0A1X0IQ08-F1
#
_cell.length_a   1.000
_cell.length_b   1.000
_cell.length_c   1.000
_cell.angle_alpha   90.00
_cell.angle_beta   90.00
_cell.angle_gamma   90.00
#
_symmetry.space_group_name_H-M   'P 1'
#
loop_
_entity.id
_entity.type
_entity.pdbx_description
1 polymer ?
#
loop_
_entity_poly.entity_id
_entity_poly.type
_entity_poly.pdbx_seq_one_letter_code
_entity_poly.pdbx_strand_id
1 'polypeptide(L)'
;MLAVVIIGAVIATFWTLRSTHHTQNDCAAIEPLGPQWSAMQQSIAKLGSGPGDTSDLLKIAEQESAMSDKIRAAASSVTAPDLEDQLSKWADGAALSAKAQRDAATAPAPAGGDADTMRAAQLTFDATAALGKSCPNLHL
;
A
#
# COMPACT_ATOMS: atom_id res chain seq x y z
N MET A 1 51.95 -26.62 -26.70
CA MET A 1 50.84 -25.65 -26.69
C MET A 1 49.56 -26.41 -26.37
N LEU A 2 48.88 -26.06 -25.28
CA LEU A 2 47.46 -26.36 -25.06
C LEU A 2 46.94 -25.30 -24.10
N ALA A 3 46.35 -24.25 -24.67
CA ALA A 3 45.66 -23.20 -23.97
C ALA A 3 44.31 -23.75 -23.49
N VAL A 4 44.10 -23.80 -22.18
CA VAL A 4 42.77 -24.00 -21.62
C VAL A 4 42.21 -22.61 -21.34
N VAL A 5 41.26 -22.24 -22.18
CA VAL A 5 40.57 -20.96 -22.22
C VAL A 5 39.61 -20.86 -21.02
N ILE A 6 39.80 -19.85 -20.18
CA ILE A 6 38.89 -19.46 -19.11
C ILE A 6 37.67 -18.81 -19.75
N ILE A 7 36.54 -19.53 -19.84
CA ILE A 7 35.23 -18.93 -20.14
C ILE A 7 34.23 -19.47 -19.13
N GLY A 8 33.87 -18.65 -18.15
CA GLY A 8 32.90 -19.03 -17.13
C GLY A 8 32.49 -17.87 -16.22
N ALA A 9 32.11 -16.72 -16.79
CA ALA A 9 31.61 -15.59 -15.98
C ALA A 9 30.70 -14.61 -16.75
N VAL A 10 29.77 -15.10 -17.59
CA VAL A 10 28.85 -14.19 -18.34
C VAL A 10 27.36 -14.42 -18.02
N ILE A 11 27.00 -15.48 -17.29
CA ILE A 11 25.58 -15.82 -17.09
C ILE A 11 24.96 -15.08 -15.87
N ALA A 12 25.77 -14.65 -14.90
CA ALA A 12 25.26 -14.01 -13.68
C ALA A 12 24.78 -12.56 -13.87
N THR A 13 25.31 -11.83 -14.86
CA THR A 13 24.98 -10.41 -15.09
C THR A 13 23.62 -10.21 -15.74
N PHE A 14 23.10 -11.17 -16.51
CA PHE A 14 21.81 -11.01 -17.20
C PHE A 14 20.62 -11.10 -16.24
N TRP A 15 20.71 -11.95 -15.22
CA TRP A 15 19.65 -12.10 -14.22
C TRP A 15 19.55 -10.89 -13.29
N THR A 16 20.69 -10.36 -12.84
CA THR A 16 20.71 -9.18 -11.96
C THR A 16 20.14 -7.95 -12.65
N LEU A 17 20.51 -7.71 -13.92
CA LEU A 17 19.99 -6.59 -14.72
C LEU A 17 18.47 -6.71 -14.95
N ARG A 18 17.97 -7.90 -15.28
CA ARG A 18 16.54 -8.11 -15.52
C ARG A 18 15.71 -7.90 -14.25
N SER A 19 16.17 -8.40 -13.11
CA SER A 19 15.51 -8.19 -11.82
C SER A 19 15.45 -6.70 -11.45
N THR A 20 16.54 -5.95 -11.63
CA THR A 20 16.55 -4.50 -11.35
C THR A 20 15.61 -3.71 -12.26
N HIS A 21 15.49 -4.09 -13.54
CA HIS A 21 14.57 -3.43 -14.47
C HIS A 21 13.09 -3.70 -14.15
N HIS A 22 12.74 -4.92 -13.73
CA HIS A 22 11.38 -5.23 -13.29
C HIS A 22 11.01 -4.45 -12.03
N THR A 23 11.89 -4.40 -11.03
CA THR A 23 11.64 -3.63 -9.80
C THR A 23 11.47 -2.14 -10.09
N GLN A 24 12.31 -1.53 -10.95
CA GLN A 24 12.14 -0.12 -11.33
C GLN A 24 10.80 0.17 -12.02
N ASN A 25 10.36 -0.71 -12.93
CA ASN A 25 9.08 -0.56 -13.60
C ASN A 25 7.90 -0.74 -12.64
N ASP A 26 7.98 -1.71 -11.72
CA ASP A 26 6.94 -1.95 -10.73
C ASP A 26 6.85 -0.77 -9.75
N CYS A 27 7.97 -0.19 -9.33
CA CYS A 27 7.97 0.97 -8.43
C CYS A 27 7.29 2.20 -9.06
N ALA A 28 7.29 2.35 -10.39
CA ALA A 28 6.57 3.44 -11.06
C ALA A 28 5.05 3.38 -10.84
N ALA A 29 4.47 2.21 -10.57
CA ALA A 29 3.07 2.05 -10.20
C ALA A 29 2.81 2.32 -8.70
N ILE A 30 3.83 2.17 -7.86
CA ILE A 30 3.72 2.18 -6.39
C ILE A 30 4.01 3.58 -5.82
N GLU A 31 5.11 4.20 -6.25
CA GLU A 31 5.60 5.47 -5.70
C GLU A 31 4.56 6.61 -5.76
N PRO A 32 3.73 6.74 -6.82
CA PRO A 32 2.65 7.74 -6.84
C PRO A 32 1.56 7.53 -5.79
N LEU A 33 1.45 6.35 -5.18
CA LEU A 33 0.46 6.08 -4.12
C LEU A 33 0.82 6.81 -2.82
N GLY A 34 2.11 7.07 -2.57
CA GLY A 34 2.59 7.79 -1.39
C GLY A 34 1.92 9.15 -1.20
N PRO A 35 2.15 10.12 -2.10
CA PRO A 35 1.52 11.44 -1.98
C PRO A 35 -0.01 11.40 -2.03
N GLN A 36 -0.61 10.42 -2.72
CA GLN A 36 -2.06 10.23 -2.74
C GLN A 36 -2.60 9.79 -1.37
N TRP A 37 -1.90 8.85 -0.72
CA TRP A 37 -2.19 8.43 0.64
C TRP A 37 -2.05 9.59 1.63
N SER A 38 -0.93 10.33 1.59
CA SER A 38 -0.73 11.49 2.47
C SER A 38 -1.82 12.55 2.29
N ALA A 39 -2.20 12.84 1.05
CA ALA A 39 -3.27 13.78 0.75
C ALA A 39 -4.62 13.32 1.30
N MET A 40 -4.93 12.03 1.18
CA MET A 40 -6.11 11.42 1.80
C MET A 40 -6.08 11.56 3.32
N GLN A 41 -4.99 11.18 3.98
CA GLN A 41 -4.85 11.28 5.44
C GLN A 41 -5.01 12.73 5.93
N GLN A 42 -4.46 13.71 5.20
CA GLN A 42 -4.64 15.14 5.50
C GLN A 42 -6.09 15.59 5.31
N SER A 43 -6.80 15.05 4.33
CA SER A 43 -8.23 15.32 4.10
C SER A 43 -9.08 14.74 5.25
N ILE A 44 -8.82 13.50 5.65
CA ILE A 44 -9.47 12.83 6.79
C ILE A 44 -9.20 13.59 8.09
N ALA A 45 -7.97 14.04 8.34
CA ALA A 45 -7.62 14.79 9.54
C ALA A 45 -8.44 16.09 9.69
N LYS A 46 -8.81 16.74 8.58
CA LYS A 46 -9.68 17.94 8.59
C LYS A 46 -11.13 17.62 8.97
N LEU A 47 -11.60 16.41 8.65
CA LEU A 47 -12.93 15.93 9.03
C LEU A 47 -12.97 15.52 10.50
N GLY A 48 -11.91 14.88 11.01
CA GLY A 48 -11.80 14.42 12.40
C GLY A 48 -11.66 15.52 13.46
N SER A 49 -11.46 16.78 13.07
CA SER A 49 -11.39 17.94 13.99
C SER A 49 -12.76 18.51 14.41
N GLY A 50 -13.88 17.98 13.89
CA GLY A 50 -15.25 18.32 14.30
C GLY A 50 -15.87 17.30 15.28
N PRO A 51 -17.13 17.47 15.71
CA PRO A 51 -17.80 16.56 16.65
C PRO A 51 -18.03 15.11 16.14
N GLY A 52 -17.45 14.71 15.01
CA GLY A 52 -17.53 13.35 14.49
C GLY A 52 -18.95 13.00 14.02
N ASP A 53 -19.56 13.88 13.22
CA ASP A 53 -20.90 13.64 12.69
C ASP A 53 -20.90 12.39 11.79
N THR A 54 -21.99 11.63 11.81
CA THR A 54 -22.22 10.45 10.95
C THR A 54 -21.86 10.70 9.48
N SER A 55 -22.13 11.91 8.98
CA SER A 55 -21.77 12.34 7.61
C SER A 55 -20.27 12.32 7.35
N ASP A 56 -19.46 12.70 8.32
CA ASP A 56 -18.00 12.75 8.17
C ASP A 56 -17.39 11.35 8.24
N LEU A 57 -17.90 10.47 9.10
CA LEU A 57 -17.51 9.05 9.11
C LEU A 57 -17.74 8.38 7.74
N LEU A 58 -18.89 8.64 7.11
CA LEU A 58 -19.19 8.11 5.77
C LEU A 58 -18.29 8.71 4.69
N LYS A 59 -17.91 9.99 4.77
CA LYS A 59 -16.95 10.60 3.85
C LYS A 59 -15.53 10.06 4.02
N ILE A 60 -15.13 9.75 5.25
CA ILE A 60 -13.83 9.10 5.54
C ILE A 60 -13.84 7.71 4.92
N ALA A 61 -14.91 6.93 5.16
CA ALA A 61 -15.05 5.59 4.59
C ALA A 61 -14.95 5.59 3.06
N GLU A 62 -15.57 6.57 2.39
CA GLU A 62 -15.52 6.68 0.93
C GLU A 62 -14.10 6.98 0.43
N GLN A 63 -13.38 7.88 1.09
CA GLN A 63 -12.00 8.20 0.74
C GLN A 63 -11.07 7.00 0.90
N GLU A 64 -11.19 6.28 2.02
CA GLU A 64 -10.40 5.07 2.29
C GLU A 64 -10.73 3.95 1.30
N SER A 65 -12.01 3.78 0.93
CA SER A 65 -12.44 2.83 -0.09
C SER A 65 -11.86 3.16 -1.47
N ALA A 66 -11.93 4.43 -1.88
CA ALA A 66 -11.36 4.88 -3.15
C ALA A 66 -9.84 4.71 -3.18
N MET A 67 -9.16 4.87 -2.05
CA MET A 67 -7.72 4.62 -1.96
C MET A 67 -7.38 3.12 -2.02
N SER A 68 -8.18 2.27 -1.36
CA SER A 68 -8.08 0.81 -1.51
C SER A 68 -8.14 0.40 -2.98
N ASP A 69 -9.11 0.93 -3.75
CA ASP A 69 -9.27 0.61 -5.17
C ASP A 69 -8.05 1.03 -6.01
N LYS A 70 -7.48 2.21 -5.73
CA LYS A 70 -6.25 2.67 -6.39
C LYS A 70 -5.06 1.76 -6.08
N ILE A 71 -4.93 1.33 -4.83
CA ILE A 71 -3.86 0.42 -4.42
C ILE A 71 -4.05 -0.96 -5.08
N ARG A 72 -5.29 -1.48 -5.16
CA ARG A 72 -5.60 -2.72 -5.89
C ARG A 72 -5.28 -2.61 -7.38
N ALA A 73 -5.56 -1.48 -8.01
CA ALA A 73 -5.19 -1.25 -9.39
C ALA A 73 -3.67 -1.30 -9.59
N ALA A 74 -2.89 -0.71 -8.66
CA ALA A 74 -1.43 -0.82 -8.68
C ALA A 74 -0.95 -2.26 -8.42
N ALA A 75 -1.60 -3.01 -7.52
CA ALA A 75 -1.29 -4.42 -7.30
C ALA A 75 -1.42 -5.25 -8.58
N SER A 76 -2.44 -4.96 -9.41
CA SER A 76 -2.65 -5.65 -10.68
C SER A 76 -1.67 -5.27 -11.80
N SER A 77 -0.89 -4.21 -11.63
CA SER A 77 0.04 -3.71 -12.66
C SER A 77 1.51 -4.04 -12.40
N VAL A 78 1.85 -4.49 -11.19
CA VAL A 78 3.20 -4.93 -10.85
C VAL A 78 3.44 -6.37 -11.30
N THR A 79 4.69 -6.70 -11.56
CA THR A 79 5.12 -8.03 -12.01
C THR A 79 5.79 -8.85 -10.91
N ALA A 80 6.34 -8.20 -9.89
CA ALA A 80 6.93 -8.86 -8.73
C ALA A 80 5.85 -9.31 -7.72
N PRO A 81 5.72 -10.63 -7.44
CA PRO A 81 4.69 -11.15 -6.53
C PRO A 81 4.76 -10.59 -5.12
N ASP A 82 5.96 -10.33 -4.60
CA ASP A 82 6.13 -9.77 -3.25
C ASP A 82 5.58 -8.33 -3.16
N LEU A 83 5.67 -7.55 -4.24
CA LEU A 83 5.10 -6.21 -4.31
C LEU A 83 3.58 -6.26 -4.43
N GLU A 84 3.06 -7.18 -5.24
CA GLU A 84 1.61 -7.44 -5.36
C GLU A 84 0.99 -7.81 -4.00
N ASP A 85 1.64 -8.70 -3.25
CA ASP A 85 1.20 -9.12 -1.91
C ASP A 85 1.19 -7.95 -0.92
N GLN A 86 2.25 -7.12 -0.90
CA GLN A 86 2.25 -5.95 -0.01
C GLN A 86 1.21 -4.91 -0.42
N LEU A 87 1.04 -4.62 -1.71
CA LEU A 87 -0.03 -3.73 -2.20
C LEU A 87 -1.41 -4.27 -1.82
N SER A 88 -1.61 -5.58 -1.94
CA SER A 88 -2.86 -6.24 -1.54
C SER A 88 -3.16 -6.05 -0.06
N LYS A 89 -2.16 -6.24 0.82
CA LYS A 89 -2.28 -6.01 2.26
C LYS A 89 -2.56 -4.55 2.60
N TRP A 90 -1.90 -3.62 1.91
CA TRP A 90 -2.16 -2.19 2.09
C TRP A 90 -3.59 -1.82 1.68
N ALA A 91 -4.06 -2.32 0.54
CA ALA A 91 -5.44 -2.14 0.11
C ALA A 91 -6.44 -2.73 1.11
N ASP A 92 -6.16 -3.94 1.65
CA ASP A 92 -7.00 -4.55 2.68
C ASP A 92 -7.03 -3.72 3.96
N GLY A 93 -5.92 -3.12 4.36
CA GLY A 93 -5.88 -2.17 5.47
C GLY A 93 -6.81 -0.98 5.22
N ALA A 94 -6.73 -0.35 4.05
CA ALA A 94 -7.60 0.77 3.68
C ALA A 94 -9.09 0.38 3.61
N ALA A 95 -9.41 -0.78 3.03
CA ALA A 95 -10.78 -1.29 2.97
C ALA A 95 -11.36 -1.62 4.35
N LEU A 96 -10.53 -2.18 5.25
CA LEU A 96 -10.93 -2.50 6.60
C LEU A 96 -11.16 -1.24 7.44
N SER A 97 -10.32 -0.21 7.30
CA SER A 97 -10.59 1.11 7.88
C SER A 97 -11.92 1.67 7.37
N ALA A 98 -12.15 1.64 6.05
CA ALA A 98 -13.39 2.13 5.47
C ALA A 98 -14.63 1.41 6.04
N LYS A 99 -14.52 0.09 6.26
CA LYS A 99 -15.57 -0.69 6.93
C LYS A 99 -15.79 -0.22 8.37
N ALA A 100 -14.72 -0.07 9.16
CA ALA A 100 -14.82 0.38 10.55
C ALA A 100 -15.51 1.75 10.66
N GLN A 101 -15.23 2.68 9.74
CA GLN A 101 -15.89 3.98 9.68
C GLN A 101 -17.40 3.87 9.38
N ARG A 102 -17.81 2.99 8.45
CA ARG A 102 -19.24 2.74 8.16
C ARG A 102 -19.96 2.09 9.34
N ASP A 103 -19.30 1.16 10.02
CA ASP A 103 -19.84 0.51 11.20
C ASP A 103 -20.00 1.53 12.34
N ALA A 104 -18.99 2.38 12.59
CA ALA A 104 -19.07 3.45 13.57
C ALA A 104 -20.20 4.46 13.26
N ALA A 105 -20.47 4.74 11.99
CA ALA A 105 -21.56 5.61 11.56
C ALA A 105 -22.96 5.04 11.85
N THR A 106 -23.08 3.71 12.01
CA THR A 106 -24.36 3.00 12.16
C THR A 106 -24.56 2.38 13.54
N ALA A 107 -23.51 2.30 14.36
CA ALA A 107 -23.53 1.68 15.67
C ALA A 107 -24.29 2.53 16.72
N PRO A 108 -25.23 1.96 17.49
CA PRO A 108 -25.81 2.62 18.64
C PRO A 108 -24.80 2.66 19.81
N ALA A 109 -24.15 3.81 20.02
CA ALA A 109 -23.18 4.11 21.09
C ALA A 109 -21.85 3.29 21.02
N PRO A 110 -20.70 3.81 21.52
CA PRO A 110 -19.40 3.33 21.09
C PRO A 110 -19.05 1.98 21.74
N ALA A 111 -19.13 0.90 20.96
CA ALA A 111 -18.42 -0.32 21.26
C ALA A 111 -16.91 -0.02 21.19
N GLY A 112 -16.17 -0.42 22.22
CA GLY A 112 -14.76 -0.08 22.41
C GLY A 112 -13.87 -0.37 21.19
N GLY A 113 -12.77 0.39 21.13
CA GLY A 113 -11.75 0.40 20.06
C GLY A 113 -11.64 -0.92 19.30
N ASP A 114 -12.14 -0.86 18.07
CA ASP A 114 -12.45 -1.95 17.17
C ASP A 114 -11.18 -2.72 16.74
N ALA A 115 -11.18 -4.04 16.96
CA ALA A 115 -10.09 -4.92 16.53
C ALA A 115 -9.79 -4.77 15.03
N ASP A 116 -10.79 -4.42 14.22
CA ASP A 116 -10.64 -4.15 12.80
C ASP A 116 -9.83 -2.87 12.56
N THR A 117 -10.00 -1.82 13.38
CA THR A 117 -9.18 -0.60 13.31
C THR A 117 -7.70 -0.89 13.59
N MET A 118 -7.40 -1.69 14.62
CA MET A 118 -6.01 -2.09 14.92
C MET A 118 -5.42 -2.95 13.80
N ARG A 119 -6.23 -3.88 13.27
CA ARG A 119 -5.82 -4.75 12.17
C ARG A 119 -5.55 -3.95 10.90
N ALA A 120 -6.37 -2.97 10.58
CA ALA A 120 -6.21 -2.08 9.44
C ALA A 120 -4.92 -1.26 9.52
N ALA A 121 -4.63 -0.71 10.70
CA ALA A 121 -3.38 0.02 10.96
C ALA A 121 -2.16 -0.89 10.80
N GLN A 122 -2.22 -2.12 11.32
CA GLN A 122 -1.12 -3.08 11.18
C GLN A 122 -0.86 -3.47 9.71
N LEU A 123 -1.92 -3.83 8.98
CA LEU A 123 -1.83 -4.18 7.56
C LEU A 123 -1.19 -3.04 6.75
N THR A 124 -1.66 -1.82 6.98
CA THR A 124 -1.14 -0.61 6.32
C THR A 124 0.32 -0.37 6.66
N PHE A 125 0.68 -0.38 7.95
CA PHE A 125 2.04 -0.09 8.40
C PHE A 125 3.05 -1.14 7.89
N ASP A 126 2.77 -2.42 8.09
CA ASP A 126 3.67 -3.51 7.70
C ASP A 126 3.89 -3.53 6.19
N ALA A 127 2.80 -3.40 5.42
CA ALA A 127 2.87 -3.39 3.96
C ALA A 127 3.65 -2.19 3.42
N THR A 128 3.32 -0.98 3.88
CA THR A 128 3.98 0.23 3.38
C THR A 128 5.44 0.32 3.80
N ALA A 129 5.81 -0.19 4.98
CA ALA A 129 7.21 -0.30 5.39
C ALA A 129 7.99 -1.29 4.51
N ALA A 130 7.38 -2.41 4.12
CA ALA A 130 8.00 -3.36 3.21
C ALA A 130 8.11 -2.79 1.78
N LEU A 131 7.07 -2.11 1.29
CA LEU A 131 7.09 -1.42 -0.01
C LEU A 131 8.15 -0.33 -0.06
N GLY A 132 8.31 0.48 1.00
CA GLY A 132 9.34 1.52 1.05
C GLY A 132 10.78 0.99 1.01
N LYS A 133 11.02 -0.25 1.46
CA LYS A 133 12.34 -0.91 1.30
C LYS A 133 12.63 -1.29 -0.15
N SER A 134 11.59 -1.70 -0.89
CA SER A 134 11.72 -2.12 -2.29
C SER A 134 11.64 -0.96 -3.27
N CYS A 135 10.86 0.07 -2.95
CA CYS A 135 10.61 1.28 -3.74
C CYS A 135 10.93 2.53 -2.90
N PRO A 136 12.20 2.97 -2.89
CA PRO A 136 12.67 4.02 -1.97
C PRO A 136 12.03 5.40 -2.13
N ASN A 137 11.39 5.71 -3.27
CA ASN A 137 10.68 6.99 -3.46
C ASN A 137 9.20 6.91 -3.06
N LEU A 138 8.75 5.81 -2.45
CA LEU A 138 7.45 5.75 -1.80
C LEU A 138 7.49 6.60 -0.52
N HIS A 139 6.97 7.82 -0.60
CA HIS A 139 6.91 8.76 0.51
C HIS A 139 5.47 8.86 1.05
N LEU A 140 5.26 8.49 2.31
CA LEU A 140 3.96 8.53 3.02
C LEU A 140 3.83 9.76 3.91
#